data_AF-A0A7S1EIX0-F1
#
_entry.id   AF-A0A7S1EIX0-F1
#
_cell.length_a   1.000
_cell.length_b   1.000
_cell.length_c   1.000
_cell.angle_alpha   90.00
_cell.angle_beta   90.00
_cell.angle_gamma   90.00
#
_symmetry.space_group_name_H-M   'P 1'
#
loop_
_entity.id
_entity.type
_entity.pdbx_description
1 polymer ?
#
loop_
_entity_poly.entity_id
_entity_poly.type
_entity_poly.pdbx_seq_one_letter_code
_entity_poly.pdbx_strand_id
1 'polypeptide(L)'
;RHNTGGNGAALAAIGLCLAVVDSVFFSNKASMQGGGIWYSGVGSAANVSGSNFTMNGAELGGGGIAASDAVLHVSDVVFGGNTALTNAGGIDCERCRPHVTGCIFLDNRGSKGGGLAVRNSPELHQKRTIMVGPTPGIVFDMSRDGKKVYQRGTGSLS
;
A
#
# COMPACT_ATOMS: atom_id res chain seq x y z
N ARG A 1 -11.09 -2.59 15.19
CA ARG A 1 -12.57 -2.54 14.96
C ARG A 1 -12.79 -2.76 13.48
N HIS A 2 -13.84 -3.49 13.09
CA HIS A 2 -14.21 -3.68 11.70
C HIS A 2 -14.97 -2.45 11.20
N ASN A 3 -14.35 -1.64 10.34
CA ASN A 3 -15.03 -0.48 9.76
C ASN A 3 -15.35 -0.73 8.29
N THR A 4 -16.45 -0.14 7.82
CA THR A 4 -16.86 -0.16 6.41
C THR A 4 -17.06 1.27 5.92
N GLY A 5 -16.58 1.60 4.72
CA GLY A 5 -16.70 2.96 4.19
C GLY A 5 -16.40 3.04 2.68
N GLY A 6 -16.49 4.25 2.11
CA GLY A 6 -16.16 4.51 0.70
C GLY A 6 -14.65 4.42 0.46
N ASN A 7 -13.94 5.49 0.84
CA ASN A 7 -12.48 5.54 0.88
C ASN A 7 -12.00 5.53 2.33
N GLY A 8 -10.90 4.83 2.62
CA GLY A 8 -10.26 4.90 3.93
C GLY A 8 -11.17 4.39 5.04
N ALA A 9 -11.56 3.10 4.97
CA ALA A 9 -12.63 2.61 5.83
C ALA A 9 -12.32 2.77 7.33
N ALA A 10 -11.05 2.75 7.74
CA ALA A 10 -10.65 3.21 9.07
C ALA A 10 -10.22 4.68 9.11
N LEU A 11 -9.46 5.15 8.12
CA LEU A 11 -8.97 6.53 8.09
C LEU A 11 -8.89 7.06 6.65
N ALA A 12 -9.47 8.24 6.44
CA ALA A 12 -9.36 9.00 5.20
C ALA A 12 -8.79 10.40 5.50
N ALA A 13 -7.78 10.84 4.74
CA ALA A 13 -7.18 12.16 4.91
C ALA A 13 -6.80 12.81 3.56
N ILE A 14 -6.92 14.14 3.48
CA ILE A 14 -6.63 14.94 2.28
C ILE A 14 -5.76 16.15 2.61
N GLY A 15 -4.72 16.40 1.81
CA GLY A 15 -4.03 17.71 1.69
C GLY A 15 -3.22 18.22 2.90
N LEU A 16 -3.19 17.50 4.01
CA LEU A 16 -2.35 17.78 5.17
C LEU A 16 -1.35 16.64 5.41
N CYS A 17 -0.27 16.89 6.15
CA CYS A 17 0.60 15.82 6.60
C CYS A 17 -0.15 14.85 7.50
N LEU A 18 -0.16 13.57 7.13
CA LEU A 18 -0.72 12.49 7.94
C LEU A 18 0.42 11.78 8.67
N ALA A 19 0.25 11.55 9.98
CA ALA A 19 1.16 10.73 10.78
C ALA A 19 0.37 9.60 11.44
N VAL A 20 0.77 8.35 11.18
CA VAL A 20 0.21 7.14 11.76
C VAL A 20 1.34 6.33 12.36
N VAL A 21 1.34 6.18 13.67
CA VAL A 21 2.42 5.56 14.44
C VAL A 21 1.83 4.51 15.36
N ASP A 22 2.50 3.36 15.49
CA ASP A 22 2.17 2.28 16.44
C ASP A 22 0.69 1.90 16.46
N SER A 23 0.10 1.81 15.28
CA SER A 23 -1.34 1.66 15.08
C SER A 23 -1.70 0.32 14.47
N VAL A 24 -2.91 -0.16 14.78
CA VAL A 24 -3.45 -1.43 14.25
C VAL A 24 -4.71 -1.17 13.43
N PHE A 25 -4.63 -1.52 12.15
CA PHE A 25 -5.74 -1.51 11.20
C PHE A 25 -6.11 -2.96 10.88
N PHE A 26 -7.24 -3.40 11.44
CA PHE A 26 -7.66 -4.79 11.36
C PHE A 26 -9.04 -4.91 10.72
N SER A 27 -9.10 -5.64 9.62
CA SER A 27 -10.34 -6.10 8.99
C SER A 27 -11.33 -4.97 8.70
N ASN A 28 -10.79 -3.90 8.10
CA ASN A 28 -11.57 -2.79 7.55
C ASN A 28 -11.85 -3.03 6.06
N LYS A 29 -13.02 -2.62 5.57
CA LYS A 29 -13.44 -2.85 4.19
C LYS A 29 -13.92 -1.56 3.52
N ALA A 30 -13.17 -1.09 2.52
CA ALA A 30 -13.54 0.04 1.68
C ALA A 30 -14.23 -0.43 0.39
N SER A 31 -15.32 0.23 -0.02
CA SER A 31 -15.95 -0.04 -1.33
C SER A 31 -15.19 0.61 -2.49
N MET A 32 -14.22 1.49 -2.21
CA MET A 32 -13.38 2.13 -3.23
C MET A 32 -11.90 1.86 -2.98
N GLN A 33 -11.23 2.67 -2.18
CA GLN A 33 -9.78 2.59 -1.98
C GLN A 33 -9.41 2.67 -0.51
N GLY A 34 -8.29 2.05 -0.14
CA GLY A 34 -7.74 2.20 1.21
C GLY A 34 -8.59 1.50 2.25
N GLY A 35 -8.53 0.17 2.31
CA GLY A 35 -9.28 -0.59 3.33
C GLY A 35 -8.91 -0.12 4.74
N GLY A 36 -7.61 0.00 5.03
CA GLY A 36 -7.13 0.69 6.23
C GLY A 36 -7.14 2.21 6.05
N ILE A 37 -6.22 2.71 5.24
CA ILE A 37 -6.02 4.15 5.03
C ILE A 37 -6.22 4.51 3.56
N TRP A 38 -6.93 5.61 3.33
CA TRP A 38 -6.88 6.33 2.07
C TRP A 38 -6.28 7.72 2.29
N TYR A 39 -5.32 8.10 1.45
CA TYR A 39 -4.65 9.38 1.51
C TYR A 39 -4.53 10.02 0.12
N SER A 40 -4.80 11.33 0.03
CA SER A 40 -4.58 12.09 -1.20
C SER A 40 -4.07 13.49 -0.89
N GLY A 41 -2.99 13.96 -1.52
CA GLY A 41 -2.50 15.30 -1.23
C GLY A 41 -1.32 15.73 -2.07
N VAL A 42 -1.58 16.61 -3.04
CA VAL A 42 -0.56 17.19 -3.93
C VAL A 42 0.54 17.86 -3.10
N GLY A 43 1.76 17.35 -3.23
CA GLY A 43 2.92 17.87 -2.50
C GLY A 43 2.90 17.63 -0.99
N SER A 44 1.96 16.81 -0.50
CA SER A 44 1.82 16.47 0.92
C SER A 44 2.35 15.06 1.20
N ALA A 45 2.64 14.79 2.48
CA ALA A 45 3.23 13.53 2.91
C ALA A 45 2.33 12.75 3.88
N ALA A 46 2.28 11.43 3.70
CA ALA A 46 1.77 10.50 4.69
C ALA A 46 2.92 9.66 5.25
N ASN A 47 3.11 9.73 6.57
CA ASN A 47 4.10 8.97 7.31
C ASN A 47 3.40 7.87 8.11
N VAL A 48 3.73 6.62 7.84
CA VAL A 48 3.18 5.45 8.51
C VAL A 48 4.32 4.60 9.06
N SER A 49 4.38 4.41 10.38
CA SER A 49 5.46 3.67 11.03
C SER A 49 5.01 2.78 12.18
N GLY A 50 5.76 1.70 12.44
CA GLY A 50 5.53 0.81 13.59
C GLY A 50 4.14 0.16 13.63
N SER A 51 3.45 0.13 12.49
CA SER A 51 2.02 -0.17 12.42
C SER A 51 1.74 -1.54 11.80
N ASN A 52 0.51 -2.03 11.97
CA ASN A 52 0.07 -3.30 11.43
C ASN A 52 -1.25 -3.16 10.66
N PHE A 53 -1.26 -3.59 9.40
CA PHE A 53 -2.42 -3.66 8.53
C PHE A 53 -2.73 -5.11 8.23
N THR A 54 -3.79 -5.65 8.83
CA THR A 54 -4.17 -7.05 8.67
C THR A 54 -5.62 -7.23 8.23
N MET A 55 -5.81 -8.12 7.24
CA MET A 55 -7.12 -8.51 6.70
C MET A 55 -8.00 -7.34 6.23
N ASN A 56 -7.40 -6.22 5.84
CA ASN A 56 -8.15 -5.10 5.29
C ASN A 56 -8.43 -5.33 3.80
N GLY A 57 -9.57 -4.83 3.32
CA GLY A 57 -10.05 -5.04 1.96
C GLY A 57 -10.45 -3.74 1.27
N ALA A 58 -10.19 -3.63 -0.03
CA ALA A 58 -10.70 -2.57 -0.88
C ALA A 58 -11.20 -3.14 -2.23
N GLU A 59 -12.15 -2.51 -2.90
CA GLU A 59 -12.55 -2.98 -4.24
C GLU A 59 -11.54 -2.55 -5.31
N LEU A 60 -11.09 -1.30 -5.29
CA LEU A 60 -10.17 -0.78 -6.32
C LEU A 60 -8.71 -1.05 -5.95
N GLY A 61 -8.22 -0.56 -4.83
CA GLY A 61 -6.79 -0.63 -4.52
C GLY A 61 -6.44 -0.29 -3.09
N GLY A 62 -5.33 -0.84 -2.62
CA GLY A 62 -4.80 -0.56 -1.31
C GLY A 62 -5.68 -1.14 -0.23
N GLY A 63 -5.81 -2.47 -0.19
CA GLY A 63 -6.49 -3.14 0.93
C GLY A 63 -5.95 -2.65 2.26
N GLY A 64 -4.63 -2.52 2.41
CA GLY A 64 -3.99 -1.81 3.51
C GLY A 64 -4.06 -0.29 3.36
N ILE A 65 -3.27 0.26 2.42
CA ILE A 65 -3.14 1.70 2.18
C ILE A 65 -3.34 2.01 0.70
N ALA A 66 -4.15 3.02 0.40
CA ALA A 66 -4.19 3.66 -0.90
C ALA A 66 -3.70 5.11 -0.79
N ALA A 67 -2.77 5.50 -1.65
CA ALA A 67 -2.24 6.86 -1.70
C ALA A 67 -2.25 7.43 -3.13
N SER A 68 -2.69 8.68 -3.29
CA SER A 68 -2.66 9.39 -4.58
C SER A 68 -2.04 10.78 -4.49
N ASP A 69 -1.29 11.16 -5.53
CA ASP A 69 -0.72 12.50 -5.69
C ASP A 69 0.17 12.95 -4.52
N ALA A 70 0.78 12.00 -3.81
CA ALA A 70 1.40 12.21 -2.50
C ALA A 70 2.81 11.62 -2.39
N VAL A 71 3.57 12.06 -1.38
CA VAL A 71 4.75 11.32 -0.89
C VAL A 71 4.30 10.37 0.21
N LEU A 72 4.65 9.09 0.09
CA LEU A 72 4.24 8.06 1.05
C LEU A 72 5.47 7.45 1.71
N HIS A 73 5.69 7.74 2.99
CA HIS A 73 6.75 7.14 3.79
C HIS A 73 6.18 6.02 4.66
N VAL A 74 6.64 4.79 4.45
CA VAL A 74 6.20 3.60 5.18
C VAL A 74 7.41 2.87 5.72
N SER A 75 7.51 2.77 7.04
CA SER A 75 8.67 2.17 7.70
C SER A 75 8.29 1.22 8.81
N ASP A 76 8.88 0.03 8.83
CA ASP A 76 8.68 -0.96 9.91
C ASP A 76 7.19 -1.31 10.09
N VAL A 77 6.51 -1.53 8.96
CA VAL A 77 5.08 -1.85 8.90
C VAL A 77 4.87 -3.27 8.39
N VAL A 78 3.89 -3.96 8.97
CA VAL A 78 3.42 -5.27 8.50
C VAL A 78 2.11 -5.11 7.74
N PHE A 79 2.04 -5.65 6.53
CA PHE A 79 0.84 -5.82 5.73
C PHE A 79 0.54 -7.31 5.58
N GLY A 80 -0.48 -7.82 6.29
CA GLY A 80 -0.83 -9.24 6.30
C GLY A 80 -2.23 -9.55 5.77
N GLY A 81 -2.34 -10.36 4.72
CA GLY A 81 -3.64 -10.86 4.24
C GLY A 81 -4.59 -9.76 3.73
N ASN A 82 -4.07 -8.60 3.34
CA ASN A 82 -4.90 -7.52 2.81
C ASN A 82 -5.27 -7.80 1.34
N THR A 83 -6.47 -7.39 0.94
CA THR A 83 -7.02 -7.74 -0.38
C THR A 83 -7.48 -6.51 -1.16
N ALA A 84 -7.27 -6.53 -2.47
CA ALA A 84 -7.91 -5.60 -3.40
C ALA A 84 -8.36 -6.33 -4.67
N LEU A 85 -9.48 -5.93 -5.29
CA LEU A 85 -9.93 -6.61 -6.52
C LEU A 85 -9.13 -6.17 -7.75
N THR A 86 -8.72 -4.90 -7.83
CA THR A 86 -8.16 -4.33 -9.07
C THR A 86 -6.65 -4.01 -9.01
N ASN A 87 -6.16 -3.39 -7.95
CA ASN A 87 -4.75 -3.00 -7.81
C ASN A 87 -4.05 -3.89 -6.79
N ALA A 88 -3.22 -3.33 -5.90
CA ALA A 88 -2.53 -4.11 -4.88
C ALA A 88 -3.30 -4.28 -3.58
N GLY A 89 -3.18 -5.45 -2.96
CA GLY A 89 -3.78 -5.77 -1.67
C GLY A 89 -3.14 -5.03 -0.50
N GLY A 90 -1.80 -4.91 -0.48
CA GLY A 90 -1.09 -4.17 0.57
C GLY A 90 -1.18 -2.66 0.38
N ILE A 91 -0.37 -2.11 -0.53
CA ILE A 91 -0.30 -0.67 -0.83
C ILE A 91 -0.58 -0.44 -2.32
N ASP A 92 -1.53 0.43 -2.65
CA ASP A 92 -1.69 0.99 -4.00
C ASP A 92 -1.31 2.46 -3.99
N CYS A 93 -0.43 2.84 -4.91
CA CYS A 93 0.16 4.16 -4.94
C CYS A 93 0.09 4.72 -6.37
N GLU A 94 -0.62 5.83 -6.55
CA GLU A 94 -0.86 6.45 -7.86
C GLU A 94 -0.35 7.89 -7.91
N ARG A 95 0.46 8.23 -8.93
CA ARG A 95 1.08 9.57 -9.06
C ARG A 95 1.79 9.99 -7.77
N CYS A 96 2.48 9.07 -7.13
CA CYS A 96 3.03 9.22 -5.80
C CYS A 96 4.53 8.96 -5.77
N ARG A 97 5.17 9.18 -4.62
CA ARG A 97 6.58 8.80 -4.37
C ARG A 97 6.67 7.93 -3.13
N PRO A 98 6.54 6.60 -3.26
CA PRO A 98 6.60 5.69 -2.12
C PRO A 98 8.05 5.41 -1.69
N HIS A 99 8.30 5.61 -0.41
CA HIS A 99 9.51 5.21 0.31
C HIS A 99 9.14 4.11 1.30
N VAL A 100 9.40 2.85 0.95
CA VAL A 100 9.03 1.66 1.72
C VAL A 100 10.28 1.01 2.29
N THR A 101 10.45 1.04 3.62
CA THR A 101 11.65 0.51 4.28
C THR A 101 11.31 -0.42 5.43
N GLY A 102 12.00 -1.57 5.56
CA GLY A 102 11.81 -2.46 6.71
C GLY A 102 10.42 -3.08 6.81
N CYS A 103 9.67 -3.12 5.70
CA CYS A 103 8.28 -3.56 5.71
C CYS A 103 8.14 -5.04 5.33
N ILE A 104 7.10 -5.69 5.83
CA ILE A 104 6.76 -7.07 5.51
C ILE A 104 5.40 -7.11 4.85
N PHE A 105 5.34 -7.69 3.65
CA PHE A 105 4.09 -7.97 2.94
C PHE A 105 3.87 -9.47 2.91
N LEU A 106 2.91 -9.94 3.68
CA LEU A 106 2.57 -11.35 3.84
C LEU A 106 1.17 -11.63 3.29
N ASP A 107 1.06 -12.54 2.33
CA ASP A 107 -0.21 -13.08 1.80
C ASP A 107 -1.23 -12.04 1.33
N ASN A 108 -0.76 -10.85 0.96
CA ASN A 108 -1.61 -9.84 0.37
C ASN A 108 -1.98 -10.25 -1.07
N ARG A 109 -3.20 -9.89 -1.50
CA ARG A 109 -3.75 -10.30 -2.80
C ARG A 109 -4.32 -9.10 -3.56
N GLY A 110 -3.94 -8.98 -4.82
CA GLY A 110 -4.50 -7.99 -5.74
C GLY A 110 -4.18 -8.33 -7.18
N SER A 111 -5.06 -7.98 -8.13
CA SER A 111 -4.88 -8.41 -9.53
C SER A 111 -3.67 -7.79 -10.22
N LYS A 112 -3.22 -6.62 -9.75
CA LYS A 112 -1.98 -5.98 -10.21
C LYS A 112 -0.86 -6.06 -9.17
N GLY A 113 -0.87 -7.06 -8.30
CA GLY A 113 0.17 -7.27 -7.29
C GLY A 113 -0.42 -7.57 -5.91
N GLY A 114 0.30 -8.36 -5.13
CA GLY A 114 -0.09 -8.66 -3.75
C GLY A 114 0.28 -7.53 -2.81
N GLY A 115 1.58 -7.24 -2.72
CA GLY A 115 2.15 -6.36 -1.72
C GLY A 115 2.03 -4.88 -2.08
N LEU A 116 2.63 -4.47 -3.20
CA LEU A 116 2.76 -3.06 -3.56
C LEU A 116 2.52 -2.86 -5.06
N ALA A 117 1.62 -1.95 -5.42
CA ALA A 117 1.45 -1.44 -6.77
C ALA A 117 1.77 0.05 -6.79
N VAL A 118 2.61 0.46 -7.74
CA VAL A 118 2.96 1.86 -7.95
C VAL A 118 2.72 2.21 -9.41
N ARG A 119 1.90 3.22 -9.66
CA ARG A 119 1.40 3.59 -10.99
C ARG A 119 1.57 5.07 -11.23
N ASN A 120 1.83 5.44 -12.47
CA ASN A 120 1.96 6.84 -12.88
C ASN A 120 2.94 7.66 -12.03
N SER A 121 3.96 7.00 -11.48
CA SER A 121 4.84 7.57 -10.48
C SER A 121 6.28 7.61 -11.00
N PRO A 122 7.06 8.64 -10.63
CA PRO A 122 8.42 8.80 -11.17
C PRO A 122 9.41 7.77 -10.61
N GLU A 123 9.18 7.24 -9.41
CA GLU A 123 10.14 6.37 -8.71
C GLU A 123 9.46 5.53 -7.63
N LEU A 124 10.13 4.46 -7.21
CA LEU A 124 9.85 3.67 -6.02
C LEU A 124 11.17 3.50 -5.27
N HIS A 125 11.20 3.90 -4.00
CA HIS A 125 12.32 3.67 -3.10
C HIS A 125 11.97 2.56 -2.12
N GLN A 126 12.60 1.40 -2.30
CA GLN A 126 12.34 0.21 -1.50
C GLN A 126 13.65 -0.32 -0.91
N LYS A 127 13.68 -0.55 0.41
CA LYS A 127 14.85 -1.14 1.09
C LYS A 127 14.41 -2.08 2.20
N ARG A 128 15.11 -3.20 2.39
CA ARG A 128 14.85 -4.15 3.49
C ARG A 128 13.37 -4.57 3.56
N THR A 129 12.75 -4.79 2.41
CA THR A 129 11.34 -5.17 2.32
C THR A 129 11.23 -6.67 2.03
N ILE A 130 10.42 -7.37 2.82
CA ILE A 130 10.13 -8.79 2.64
C ILE A 130 8.77 -8.93 1.98
N MET A 131 8.69 -9.75 0.93
CA MET A 131 7.43 -10.04 0.26
C MET A 131 7.25 -11.54 0.09
N VAL A 132 6.21 -12.06 0.73
CA VAL A 132 5.84 -13.47 0.73
C VAL A 132 4.36 -13.53 0.42
N GLY A 133 3.97 -14.27 -0.61
CA GLY A 133 2.56 -14.44 -0.90
C GLY A 133 2.26 -15.07 -2.25
N PRO A 134 0.97 -15.32 -2.51
CA PRO A 134 0.50 -16.08 -3.67
C PRO A 134 0.50 -15.27 -4.97
N THR A 135 0.54 -13.94 -4.89
CA THR A 135 0.55 -13.02 -6.03
C THR A 135 1.89 -12.28 -6.13
N PRO A 136 2.29 -11.76 -7.33
CA PRO A 136 3.52 -10.99 -7.47
C PRO A 136 3.64 -9.90 -6.40
N GLY A 137 4.74 -9.89 -5.64
CA GLY A 137 4.91 -9.00 -4.49
C GLY A 137 4.81 -7.52 -4.87
N ILE A 138 5.47 -7.14 -5.97
CA ILE A 138 5.51 -5.75 -6.46
C ILE A 138 5.13 -5.69 -7.93
N VAL A 139 4.34 -4.69 -8.26
CA VAL A 139 4.20 -4.19 -9.63
C VAL A 139 4.53 -2.71 -9.64
N PHE A 140 5.55 -2.36 -10.43
CA PHE A 140 5.98 -0.98 -10.63
C PHE A 140 5.79 -0.61 -12.11
N ASP A 141 4.97 0.40 -12.37
CA ASP A 141 4.67 0.93 -13.71
C ASP A 141 5.10 2.41 -13.80
N MET A 142 6.17 2.67 -14.56
CA MET A 142 6.70 4.02 -14.76
C MET A 142 5.89 4.80 -15.80
N SER A 143 5.42 6.00 -15.45
CA SER A 143 4.60 6.88 -16.32
C SER A 143 5.29 7.46 -17.56
N ARG A 144 6.49 7.03 -17.96
CA ARG A 144 7.16 7.61 -19.14
C ARG A 144 7.67 6.65 -20.21
N ASP A 145 7.90 5.37 -19.88
CA ASP A 145 8.56 4.46 -20.83
C ASP A 145 7.81 3.14 -21.09
N GLY A 146 6.62 2.93 -20.52
CA GLY A 146 5.85 1.68 -20.71
C GLY A 146 6.55 0.42 -20.17
N LYS A 147 7.60 0.57 -19.37
CA LYS A 147 8.34 -0.54 -18.75
C LYS A 147 7.67 -0.94 -17.45
N LYS A 148 6.96 -2.08 -17.48
CA LYS A 148 6.49 -2.77 -16.27
C LYS A 148 7.65 -3.54 -15.66
N VAL A 149 8.03 -3.18 -14.43
CA VAL A 149 8.98 -3.97 -13.64
C VAL A 149 8.17 -4.83 -12.68
N TYR A 150 8.20 -6.14 -12.93
CA TYR A 150 7.65 -7.13 -12.01
C TYR A 150 8.79 -7.66 -11.15
N GLN A 151 8.83 -7.27 -9.88
CA GLN A 151 9.69 -7.93 -8.90
C GLN A 151 8.87 -9.00 -8.18
N ARG A 152 9.16 -10.28 -8.48
CA ARG A 152 8.79 -11.36 -7.57
C ARG A 152 9.72 -11.24 -6.36
N GLY A 153 9.13 -11.08 -5.17
CA GLY A 153 9.90 -11.15 -3.94
C GLY A 153 10.50 -12.55 -3.83
N THR A 154 11.80 -12.66 -4.07
CA THR A 154 12.57 -13.82 -3.65
C THR A 154 12.87 -13.62 -2.17
N GLY A 155 12.14 -14.31 -1.30
CA GLY A 155 12.60 -14.49 0.06
C GLY A 155 13.86 -15.36 0.04
N SER A 156 15.04 -14.77 0.20
CA SER A 156 16.13 -15.48 0.87
C SER A 156 16.48 -14.70 2.12
N LEU A 157 16.22 -15.33 3.27
CA LEU A 157 16.92 -15.01 4.51
C LEU A 157 18.39 -15.35 4.27
N SER A 158 19.27 -14.35 4.26
CA SER A 158 20.70 -14.52 4.48
C SER A 158 21.04 -13.90 5.83
#